data_AF-A0A820NC25-F1
#
_entry.id   AF-A0A820NC25-F1
#
_cell.length_a   1.000
_cell.length_b   1.000
_cell.length_c   1.000
_cell.angle_alpha   90.00
_cell.angle_beta   90.00
_cell.angle_gamma   90.00
#
_symmetry.space_group_name_H-M   'P 1'
#
loop_
_entity.id
_entity.type
_entity.pdbx_description
1 polymer ?
#
loop_
_entity_poly.entity_id
_entity_poly.type
_entity_poly.pdbx_seq_one_letter_code
_entity_poly.pdbx_strand_id
1 'polypeptide(L)' 'LEIFASADAAYVLAYSVIMLTTDLHSVNVIKKKMTKEQYIKMNRGINDSRDLPEEFLSKIYDEIKN' A
#
# COMPACT_ATOMS: atom_id res chain seq x y z
N LEU A 1 14.78 -5.66 13.53
CA LEU A 1 14.71 -4.50 12.63
C LEU A 1 13.27 -4.03 12.64
N GLU A 2 13.01 -2.84 13.20
CA GLU A 2 11.70 -2.19 13.10
C GLU A 2 11.52 -1.67 11.67
N ILE A 3 10.47 -2.13 11.00
CA ILE A 3 10.14 -1.72 9.62
C ILE A 3 9.49 -0.31 9.63
N PHE A 4 8.72 -0.02 10.68
CA PHE A 4 8.02 1.24 10.87
C PHE A 4 8.80 2.16 11.81
N ALA A 5 8.92 3.42 11.43
CA ALA A 5 9.52 4.46 12.24
C ALA A 5 8.59 4.95 13.36
N SER A 6 7.28 4.80 13.17
CA SER A 6 6.25 5.24 14.09
C SER A 6 4.98 4.38 13.97
N ALA A 7 4.12 4.42 14.99
CA ALA A 7 2.80 3.79 14.94
C ALA A 7 1.90 4.43 13.86
N ASP A 8 2.09 5.73 13.60
CA ASP A 8 1.37 6.46 12.55
C ASP A 8 1.69 5.90 11.16
N ALA A 9 2.95 5.54 10.89
CA ALA A 9 3.34 4.91 9.63
C ALA A 9 2.61 3.58 9.40
N ALA A 10 2.48 2.75 10.44
CA ALA A 10 1.74 1.49 10.38
C ALA A 10 0.23 1.73 10.18
N TYR A 11 -0.34 2.74 10.85
CA TYR A 11 -1.75 3.11 10.72
C TYR A 11 -2.09 3.62 9.31
N VAL A 12 -1.25 4.47 8.72
CA VAL A 12 -1.39 4.94 7.33
C VAL A 12 -1.29 3.78 6.35
N LEU A 13 -0.33 2.87 6.53
CA LEU A 13 -0.21 1.67 5.69
C LEU A 13 -1.46 0.78 5.80
N ALA A 14 -2.04 0.61 6.99
CA ALA A 14 -3.25 -0.19 7.17
C ALA A 14 -4.43 0.37 6.35
N TYR A 15 -4.61 1.69 6.32
CA TYR A 15 -5.60 2.31 5.43
C TYR A 15 -5.26 2.11 3.95
N SER A 16 -3.99 2.23 3.57
CA SER A 16 -3.59 2.02 2.19
C SER A 16 -3.86 0.60 1.71
N VAL A 17 -3.71 -0.40 2.58
CA VAL A 17 -4.09 -1.79 2.36
C VAL A 17 -5.60 -1.93 2.16
N ILE A 18 -6.43 -1.33 3.03
CA ILE A 18 -7.89 -1.36 2.88
C ILE A 18 -8.34 -0.73 1.54
N MET A 19 -7.73 0.41 1.18
CA MET A 19 -7.98 1.08 -0.10
C MET A 19 -7.59 0.19 -1.28
N LEU A 20 -6.43 -0.47 -1.23
CA LEU A 20 -5.97 -1.37 -2.28
C LEU A 20 -6.90 -2.59 -2.43
N THR A 21 -7.28 -3.22 -1.32
CA THR A 21 -8.22 -4.36 -1.32
C THR A 21 -9.56 -3.97 -1.96
N THR A 22 -10.07 -2.80 -1.61
CA THR A 22 -11.32 -2.27 -2.19
C THR A 22 -11.15 -2.01 -3.69
N ASP A 23 -10.06 -1.37 -4.10
CA ASP A 23 -9.79 -1.09 -5.50
C ASP A 23 -9.72 -2.39 -6.32
N LEU A 24 -8.92 -3.37 -5.89
CA LEU A 24 -8.66 -4.59 -6.65
C LEU A 24 -9.87 -5.54 -6.74
N HIS A 25 -10.64 -5.71 -5.66
CA HIS A 25 -11.69 -6.76 -5.60
C HIS A 25 -13.12 -6.25 -5.70
N SER A 26 -13.37 -4.95 -5.49
CA SER A 26 -14.74 -4.45 -5.59
C SER A 26 -15.23 -4.47 -7.03
N VAL A 27 -16.37 -5.11 -7.26
CA VAL A 27 -17.10 -5.11 -8.54
C VAL A 27 -17.60 -3.71 -8.92
N ASN A 28 -17.73 -2.81 -7.93
CA ASN A 28 -18.17 -1.42 -8.14
C ASN A 28 -17.04 -0.51 -8.66
N VAL A 29 -15.78 -0.95 -8.59
CA VAL A 29 -14.66 -0.21 -9.16
C VAL A 29 -14.51 -0.62 -10.62
N ILE A 30 -15.20 0.14 -11.49
CA ILE A 30 -15.33 -0.10 -12.94
C ILE A 30 -14.19 0.58 -13.73
N LYS A 31 -13.38 1.41 -13.07
CA LYS A 31 -12.22 2.10 -13.66
C LYS A 31 -11.01 1.17 -13.69
N LYS A 32 -9.95 1.62 -14.38
CA LYS A 32 -8.64 0.95 -14.36
C LYS A 32 -8.15 0.82 -12.91
N LYS A 33 -7.93 -0.43 -12.49
CA LYS A 33 -7.41 -0.80 -11.17
C LYS A 33 -6.02 -0.20 -10.94
N MET A 34 -5.71 0.09 -9.68
CA MET A 34 -4.40 0.56 -9.23
C MET A 34 -3.32 -0.45 -9.58
N THR A 35 -2.27 -0.01 -10.27
CA THR A 35 -1.10 -0.85 -10.55
C THR A 35 -0.17 -0.91 -9.33
N LYS A 36 0.72 -1.90 -9.31
CA LYS A 36 1.74 -2.04 -8.25
C LYS A 36 2.58 -0.78 -8.11
N GLU A 37 3.00 -0.20 -9.23
CA GLU A 37 3.82 1.02 -9.27
C GLU A 37 3.05 2.21 -8.71
N GLN A 38 1.74 2.29 -8.97
CA GLN A 38 0.86 3.32 -8.40
C GLN A 38 0.72 3.14 -6.89
N TYR A 39 0.56 1.90 -6.41
CA TYR A 39 0.48 1.60 -4.97
C TYR A 39 1.78 1.97 -4.24
N ILE A 40 2.94 1.62 -4.80
CA ILE A 40 4.25 2.00 -4.23
C ILE A 40 4.40 3.53 -4.20
N LYS A 41 4.07 4.21 -5.30
CA LYS A 41 4.15 5.67 -5.38
C LYS A 41 3.20 6.35 -4.38
N MET A 42 2.00 5.80 -4.17
CA MET A 42 1.01 6.34 -3.23
C MET A 42 1.50 6.26 -1.78
N ASN A 43 2.32 5.27 -1.43
CA ASN A 43 2.85 5.05 -0.08
C ASN A 43 4.23 5.68 0.16
N ARG A 44 4.69 6.59 -0.71
CA ARG A 44 5.95 7.31 -0.48
C ARG A 44 5.85 8.27 0.69
N GLY A 45 6.91 8.38 1.47
CA GLY A 45 7.04 9.30 2.60
C GLY A 45 6.24 8.93 3.86
N ILE A 46 5.49 7.82 3.86
CA ILE A 46 4.63 7.46 4.99
C ILE A 46 5.40 7.01 6.24
N ASN A 47 6.70 6.73 6.11
CA ASN A 47 7.55 6.22 7.18
C ASN A 47 8.40 7.33 7.81
N ASP A 48 7.73 8.34 8.40
CA ASP A 48 8.33 9.57 8.92
C ASP A 48 9.15 10.33 7.87
N SER A 49 8.51 10.71 6.76
CA SER A 49 9.13 11.37 5.60
C SER A 49 10.15 10.50 4.84
N ARG A 50 10.24 9.20 5.16
CA ARG A 50 10.99 8.18 4.40
C ARG A 50 10.03 7.21 3.73
N ASP A 51 10.58 6.42 2.83
CA ASP A 51 9.85 5.36 2.14
C ASP A 51 9.96 4.03 2.91
N LEU A 52 8.90 3.23 2.85
CA LEU A 52 9.01 1.79 3.13
C LEU A 52 9.75 1.11 1.97
N PRO A 53 10.44 -0.03 2.22
CA PRO A 53 11.11 -0.77 1.15
C PRO A 53 10.14 -1.12 0.01
N GLU A 54 10.51 -0.84 -1.23
CA GLU A 54 9.64 -1.10 -2.38
C GLU A 54 9.28 -2.59 -2.52
N GLU A 55 10.21 -3.49 -2.17
CA GLU A 55 9.95 -4.93 -2.15
C GLU A 55 8.86 -5.30 -1.12
N PHE A 56 8.84 -4.64 0.03
CA PHE A 56 7.83 -4.86 1.06
C PHE A 56 6.44 -4.45 0.57
N LEU A 57 6.32 -3.26 -0.02
CA LEU A 57 5.07 -2.79 -0.63
C LEU A 57 4.66 -3.64 -1.85
N SER A 58 5.62 -4.14 -2.61
CA SER A 58 5.37 -5.04 -3.74
C SER A 58 4.77 -6.36 -3.30
N LYS A 59 5.30 -6.95 -2.23
CA LYS A 59 4.76 -8.20 -1.64
C LYS A 59 3.34 -8.01 -1.16
N ILE A 60 3.05 -6.93 -0.44
CA ILE A 60 1.68 -6.59 0.01
C ILE A 60 0.74 -6.49 -1.20
N TYR A 61 1.16 -5.80 -2.27
CA TYR A 61 0.32 -5.68 -3.46
C TYR A 61 0.04 -7.04 -4.11
N ASP A 62 1.07 -7.88 -4.27
CA ASP A 62 0.92 -9.21 -4.87
C ASP A 62 0.05 -10.12 -4.02
N GLU A 63 0.21 -10.09 -2.68
CA GLU A 63 -0.61 -10.86 -1.75
C GLU A 63 -2.08 -10.44 -1.79
N ILE A 64 -2.37 -9.15 -1.84
CA ILE A 64 -3.76 -8.67 -1.92
C ILE A 64 -4.35 -9.00 -3.29
N LYS A 65 -3.60 -8.88 -4.38
CA LYS A 65 -4.13 -9.11 -5.73
C LYS A 65 -4.56 -10.57 -5.99
N ASN A 66 -3.95 -11.54 -5.29
CA ASN A 66 -4.21 -12.97 -5.46
C ASN A 66 -5.52 -13.40 -4.80
#